data_AF-A0A5P0ZJG3-F1
#
_entry.id   AF-A0A5P0ZJG3-F1
#
_cell.length_a   1.000
_cell.length_b   1.000
_cell.length_c   1.000
_cell.angle_alpha   90.00
_cell.angle_beta   90.00
_cell.angle_gamma   90.00
#
_symmetry.space_group_name_H-M   'P 1'
#
loop_
_entity.id
_entity.type
_entity.pdbx_description
1 polymer ?
#
loop_
_entity_poly.entity_id
_entity_poly.type
_entity_poly.pdbx_seq_one_letter_code
_entity_poly.pdbx_strand_id
1 'polypeptide(L)' 'MTLKQVVEKAKTDYNFSTSTSALSSLETDKTKIVDGRLIMVLSKMYRVDLEEVQRIILLNLKKEGND' A
#
# COMPACT_ATOMS: atom_id res chain seq x y z
N MET A 1 -2.87 -8.43 -10.96
CA MET A 1 -1.43 -8.58 -11.27
C MET A 1 -0.85 -9.64 -10.38
N THR A 2 0.13 -10.42 -10.83
CA THR A 2 0.90 -11.30 -9.95
C THR A 2 1.93 -10.49 -9.17
N LEU A 3 2.41 -10.98 -8.02
CA LEU A 3 3.47 -10.31 -7.25
C LEU A 3 4.71 -10.02 -8.09
N LYS A 4 5.07 -10.92 -9.01
CA LYS A 4 6.20 -10.73 -9.94
C LYS A 4 5.97 -9.53 -10.85
N GLN A 5 4.77 -9.39 -11.43
CA GLN A 5 4.42 -8.24 -12.26
C GLN A 5 4.42 -6.93 -11.46
N VAL A 6 4.05 -6.96 -10.18
CA VAL A 6 4.10 -5.77 -9.30
C VAL A 6 5.56 -5.35 -9.06
N VAL A 7 6.45 -6.30 -8.77
CA VAL A 7 7.89 -6.01 -8.61
C VAL A 7 8.49 -5.44 -9.90
N GLU A 8 8.20 -6.06 -11.04
CA GLU A 8 8.70 -5.60 -12.34
C GLU A 8 8.21 -4.17 -12.62
N LYS A 9 6.90 -3.92 -12.46
CA LYS A 9 6.31 -2.59 -12.69
C LYS A 9 6.84 -1.54 -11.71
N ALA A 10 7.12 -1.92 -10.46
CA ALA A 10 7.68 -1.00 -9.45
C ALA A 10 9.06 -0.52 -9.88
N LYS A 11 9.85 -1.45 -10.44
CA LYS A 11 11.17 -1.14 -10.94
C LYS A 11 11.14 -0.34 -12.24
N THR A 12 10.30 -0.72 -13.21
CA THR A 12 10.27 -0.07 -14.53
C THR A 12 9.64 1.31 -14.49
N ASP A 13 8.51 1.45 -13.81
CA ASP A 13 7.68 2.67 -13.91
C ASP A 13 8.06 3.71 -12.85
N TYR A 14 8.66 3.27 -11.73
CA TYR A 14 8.92 4.12 -10.56
C TYR A 14 10.35 4.01 -10.01
N ASN A 15 11.24 3.24 -10.65
CA ASN A 15 12.59 2.95 -10.17
C ASN A 15 12.65 2.46 -8.71
N PHE A 16 11.58 1.83 -8.23
CA PHE A 16 11.46 1.35 -6.86
C PHE A 16 11.84 -0.13 -6.77
N SER A 17 12.80 -0.45 -5.90
CA SER A 17 13.24 -1.83 -5.69
C SER A 17 12.44 -2.48 -4.56
N THR A 18 11.78 -3.59 -4.86
CA THR A 18 11.03 -4.41 -3.88
C THR A 18 11.15 -5.89 -4.24
N SER A 19 10.58 -6.78 -3.43
CA SER A 19 10.57 -8.23 -3.66
C SER A 19 9.18 -8.83 -3.50
N THR A 20 8.95 -9.98 -4.13
CA THR A 20 7.73 -10.75 -3.94
C THR A 20 7.55 -11.18 -2.48
N SER A 21 8.64 -11.43 -1.76
CA SER A 21 8.60 -11.73 -0.33
C SER A 21 8.13 -10.53 0.51
N ALA A 22 8.58 -9.32 0.22
CA ALA A 22 8.14 -8.12 0.91
C ALA A 22 6.65 -7.85 0.69
N LEU A 23 6.18 -8.00 -0.55
CA LEU A 23 4.76 -7.87 -0.88
C LEU A 23 3.91 -8.98 -0.23
N SER A 24 4.39 -10.22 -0.23
CA SER A 24 3.69 -11.35 0.40
C SER A 24 3.57 -11.18 1.92
N SER A 25 4.61 -10.67 2.59
CA SER A 25 4.55 -10.36 4.01
C SER A 25 3.52 -9.27 4.32
N LEU A 26 3.31 -8.33 3.39
CA LEU A 26 2.32 -7.27 3.50
C LEU A 26 0.89 -7.80 3.31
N GLU A 27 0.67 -8.71 2.36
CA GLU A 27 -0.63 -9.37 2.14
C GLU A 27 -1.02 -10.34 3.28
N THR A 28 -0.03 -10.94 3.94
CA THR A 28 -0.25 -11.93 5.01
C THR A 28 -0.20 -11.33 6.42
N ASP A 29 -0.22 -10.00 6.52
CA ASP A 29 -0.18 -9.26 7.79
C ASP A 29 1.01 -9.63 8.71
N LYS A 30 2.10 -10.15 8.11
CA LYS A 30 3.34 -10.51 8.81
C LYS A 30 4.24 -9.30 9.04
N THR A 31 3.83 -8.11 8.61
CA THR A 31 4.60 -6.88 8.67
C THR A 31 3.75 -5.76 9.22
N LYS A 32 4.09 -5.28 10.44
CA LYS A 32 3.40 -4.17 11.10
C LYS A 32 3.85 -2.78 10.63
N ILE A 33 5.01 -2.69 9.96
CA ILE A 33 5.60 -1.43 9.50
C ILE A 33 5.83 -1.54 8.01
N VAL A 34 5.14 -0.71 7.24
CA VAL A 34 5.25 -0.66 5.78
C VAL A 34 6.04 0.58 5.36
N ASP A 35 6.96 0.43 4.39
CA ASP A 35 7.64 1.58 3.76
C ASP A 35 6.61 2.48 3.06
N GLY A 36 6.53 3.75 3.46
CA GLY A 36 5.61 4.72 2.86
C GLY A 36 5.79 4.89 1.34
N ARG A 37 7.02 4.70 0.82
CA ARG A 37 7.28 4.74 -0.63
C ARG A 37 6.60 3.58 -1.35
N LEU A 38 6.60 2.40 -0.74
CA LEU A 38 5.89 1.23 -1.28
C LEU A 38 4.39 1.49 -1.33
N ILE A 39 3.79 2.08 -0.29
CA ILE A 39 2.37 2.46 -0.27
C ILE A 39 2.05 3.42 -1.43
N MET A 40 2.88 4.44 -1.64
CA MET A 40 2.69 5.39 -2.73
C MET A 40 2.79 4.72 -4.10
N VAL A 41 3.79 3.87 -4.33
CA VAL A 41 3.97 3.14 -5.60
C VAL A 41 2.76 2.23 -5.87
N LEU A 42 2.32 1.46 -4.87
CA LEU A 42 1.15 0.59 -5.00
C LEU A 42 -0.12 1.40 -5.28
N SER A 43 -0.32 2.53 -4.59
CA SER A 43 -1.48 3.39 -4.84
C SER A 43 -1.55 3.90 -6.28
N LYS A 44 -0.40 4.29 -6.86
CA LYS A 44 -0.33 4.72 -8.26
C LYS A 44 -0.59 3.56 -9.23
N MET A 45 -0.08 2.37 -8.95
CA MET A 45 -0.33 1.18 -9.78
C MET A 45 -1.79 0.77 -9.80
N TYR A 46 -2.43 0.74 -8.62
CA TYR A 46 -3.80 0.29 -8.46
C TYR A 46 -4.83 1.42 -8.60
N ARG A 47 -4.38 2.65 -8.88
CA ARG A 47 -5.22 3.86 -9.00
C ARG A 47 -6.08 4.07 -7.75
N VAL A 48 -5.48 3.86 -6.59
CA VAL A 48 -6.10 4.12 -5.29
C VAL A 48 -5.80 5.56 -4.88
N ASP A 49 -6.84 6.31 -4.53
CA ASP A 49 -6.70 7.63 -3.91
C ASP A 49 -6.44 7.47 -2.40
N LEU A 50 -5.18 7.66 -2.01
CA LEU A 50 -4.78 7.54 -0.61
C LEU A 50 -5.36 8.67 0.26
N GLU A 51 -5.67 9.85 -0.30
CA GLU A 51 -6.28 10.92 0.47
C GLU A 51 -7.74 10.58 0.81
N GLU A 52 -8.46 9.96 -0.13
CA GLU A 52 -9.81 9.47 0.12
C GLU A 52 -9.82 8.37 1.18
N VAL A 53 -8.93 7.37 1.04
CA VAL A 53 -8.78 6.29 2.02
C VAL A 53 -8.44 6.86 3.41
N GLN A 54 -7.47 7.77 3.50
CA GLN A 54 -7.11 8.42 4.75
C GLN A 54 -8.30 9.17 5.36
N ARG A 55 -9.05 9.92 4.54
CA ARG A 55 -10.21 10.68 5.00
C ARG A 55 -11.28 9.76 5.58
N ILE A 56 -11.61 8.67 4.91
CA ILE A 56 -12.63 7.71 5.38
C ILE A 56 -12.19 7.08 6.71
N ILE A 57 -10.93 6.63 6.81
CA ILE A 57 -10.38 6.05 8.04
C ILE A 57 -10.47 7.05 9.19
N LEU A 58 -10.02 8.29 8.99
CA LEU A 58 -10.04 9.32 10.03
C LEU A 58 -11.47 9.72 10.43
N LEU A 59 -12.42 9.72 9.48
CA LEU A 59 -13.83 9.96 9.77
C LEU A 59 -14.43 8.85 10.64
N ASN A 60 -14.10 7.59 10.37
CA ASN A 60 -14.59 6.46 11.16
C ASN A 60 -14.01 6.46 12.57
N LEU A 61 -12.70 6.71 12.72
CA LEU A 61 -12.07 6.83 14.05
C LEU A 61 -12.68 7.95 14.90
N LYS A 62 -13.04 9.09 14.28
CA LYS A 62 -13.74 10.18 14.97
C LYS A 62 -15.15 9.80 15.43
N LYS A 63 -15.82 8.88 14.73
CA LYS A 63 -17.15 8.37 15.11
C LYS A 63 -17.03 7.37 16.26
N GLU A 64 -16.08 6.44 16.18
CA GLU A 64 -15.84 5.42 17.21
C GLU A 64 -15.37 6.00 18.54
N GLY A 65 -14.64 7.13 18.54
CA GLY A 65 -14.25 7.83 19.77
C GLY A 65 -15.34 8.70 20.41
N ASN A 66 -16.55 8.72 19.84
CA ASN A 66 -17.70 9.51 20.31
C ASN A 66 -18.85 8.64 20.85
N ASP A 67 -18.66 7.32 20.94
CA ASP A 67 -19.53 6.35 21.63
C ASP A 67 -18.91 5.94 22.98
#